data_AF-A0A940T631-F1
#
_entry.id   AF-A0A940T631-F1
#
_cell.length_a   1.000
_cell.length_b   1.000
_cell.length_c   1.000
_cell.angle_alpha   90.00
_cell.angle_beta   90.00
_cell.angle_gamma   90.00
#
_symmetry.space_group_name_H-M   'P 1'
#
loop_
_entity.id
_entity.type
_entity.pdbx_description
1 polymer ?
#
loop_
_entity_poly.entity_id
_entity_poly.type
_entity_poly.pdbx_seq_one_letter_code
_entity_poly.pdbx_strand_id
1 'polypeptide(L)'
;MNRMKNRLLNIYLSMLCCLPMAAQLNGTGFYRFRNAQNTSDYISLANDKFDYVTIIDKASGGFTNLAGDAGKARALACASRYMQTDIHMIEDAECIDPSAVIYAKKKNIVVTDYDYDLIGQSTSLLILTTGVVSHPNSMFSPSITFSNLYVNIQSVSGSGNNTLYTAYIPLKGTLKYIGTSTQSLGNRYFVDNDGVFDIAENSSAQNAKWYIEPVTHFNVKHEVEFGGKYYTTLYVPFAFKLSNNVEKAYAIKSIPTDGTLEIEEVATNGGTVPAGTPVLLECSSNVASECQLIPQGEPRTDMETAYTGTNQMKGAYFCNQDGSLTYPTESGTGSINANNFTAPTNPQKYVLGITASGKLGFVKATGTAMPANKAWLEYTGTAELVLPIEATKIGDVNRDGEVNISDVTAMIDIILGKETADDNYDHKAADVNTDGTINISDVTSLIDIILGKNTQQ
;
A
#
# COMPACT_ATOMS: atom_id res chain seq x y z
N MET A 1 -45.66 42.36 -27.54
CA MET A 1 -44.52 41.74 -28.26
C MET A 1 -43.53 41.15 -27.26
N ASN A 2 -44.03 40.28 -26.39
CA ASN A 2 -43.36 39.58 -25.30
C ASN A 2 -44.07 38.24 -25.14
N ARG A 3 -43.34 37.17 -24.84
CA ARG A 3 -43.75 35.74 -24.82
C ARG A 3 -43.48 34.95 -26.11
N MET A 4 -42.20 34.83 -26.49
CA MET A 4 -41.71 33.65 -27.23
C MET A 4 -40.17 33.57 -27.24
N LYS A 5 -39.51 33.72 -26.08
CA LYS A 5 -38.06 33.48 -25.94
C LYS A 5 -37.59 32.69 -24.71
N ASN A 6 -38.47 32.20 -23.83
CA ASN A 6 -38.08 31.43 -22.62
C ASN A 6 -38.71 30.02 -22.55
N ARG A 7 -38.60 29.23 -23.62
CA ARG A 7 -39.01 27.80 -23.60
C ARG A 7 -38.03 26.86 -24.33
N LEU A 8 -36.72 27.11 -24.19
CA LEU A 8 -35.65 26.22 -24.69
C LEU A 8 -34.57 25.95 -23.63
N LEU A 9 -34.95 25.95 -22.35
CA LEU A 9 -34.09 25.50 -21.25
C LEU A 9 -34.97 24.73 -20.26
N ASN A 10 -34.85 23.40 -20.26
CA ASN A 10 -35.36 22.40 -19.28
C ASN A 10 -36.06 21.15 -19.85
N ILE A 11 -35.59 20.58 -20.97
CA ILE A 11 -35.80 19.14 -21.25
C ILE A 11 -34.57 18.60 -22.00
N TYR A 12 -33.47 18.37 -21.28
CA TYR A 12 -32.34 17.50 -21.68
C TYR A 12 -31.68 16.90 -20.43
N LEU A 13 -32.50 16.43 -19.49
CA LEU A 13 -32.02 15.71 -18.31
C LEU A 13 -33.01 14.59 -17.99
N SER A 14 -32.85 13.45 -18.65
CA SER A 14 -33.27 12.10 -18.23
C SER A 14 -33.40 11.17 -19.43
N MET A 15 -32.25 10.70 -19.93
CA MET A 15 -32.09 9.36 -20.50
C MET A 15 -30.59 9.06 -20.62
N LEU A 16 -29.88 9.21 -19.50
CA LEU A 16 -28.69 8.40 -19.24
C LEU A 16 -29.22 7.09 -18.66
N CYS A 17 -29.67 6.20 -19.54
CA CYS A 17 -29.98 4.83 -19.15
C CYS A 17 -28.69 4.20 -18.63
N CYS A 18 -28.75 3.69 -17.40
CA CYS A 18 -27.71 2.93 -16.75
C CYS A 18 -27.19 1.83 -17.68
N LEU A 19 -25.98 2.02 -18.21
CA LEU A 19 -25.17 0.88 -18.63
C LEU A 19 -24.59 0.27 -17.35
N PRO A 20 -24.73 -1.05 -17.15
CA PRO A 20 -24.05 -1.70 -16.04
C PRO A 20 -22.54 -1.53 -16.22
N MET A 21 -21.96 -0.97 -15.16
CA MET A 21 -20.56 -0.97 -14.79
C MET A 21 -19.93 -2.34 -15.05
N ALA A 22 -19.05 -2.42 -16.04
CA ALA A 22 -18.21 -3.59 -16.26
C ALA A 22 -16.83 -3.05 -16.67
N ALA A 23 -15.83 -3.33 -15.84
CA ALA A 23 -14.52 -2.72 -15.87
C ALA A 23 -13.81 -2.94 -17.22
N GLN A 24 -13.52 -1.84 -17.91
CA GLN A 24 -12.48 -1.73 -18.91
C GLN A 24 -11.35 -0.90 -18.28
N LEU A 25 -10.10 -1.12 -18.67
CA LEU A 25 -8.97 -0.23 -18.35
C LEU A 25 -9.26 1.18 -18.92
N ASN A 26 -10.03 1.99 -18.18
CA ASN A 26 -10.67 3.21 -18.68
C ASN A 26 -9.80 4.43 -18.40
N GLY A 27 -8.61 4.42 -19.01
CA GLY A 27 -7.62 5.46 -18.80
C GLY A 27 -6.85 5.29 -17.49
N THR A 28 -6.41 6.42 -16.93
CA THR A 28 -5.54 6.47 -15.75
C THR A 28 -6.31 6.17 -14.47
N GLY A 29 -5.76 5.35 -13.58
CA GLY A 29 -6.38 5.03 -12.29
C GLY A 29 -5.63 3.95 -11.50
N PHE A 30 -6.21 3.56 -10.36
CA PHE A 30 -5.69 2.49 -9.50
C PHE A 30 -6.25 1.12 -9.91
N TYR A 31 -5.36 0.15 -10.05
CA TYR A 31 -5.67 -1.21 -10.48
C TYR A 31 -4.82 -2.24 -9.73
N ARG A 32 -5.27 -3.49 -9.76
CA ARG A 32 -4.51 -4.68 -9.37
C ARG A 32 -4.39 -5.59 -10.57
N PHE A 33 -3.23 -6.21 -10.73
CA PHE A 33 -2.94 -7.10 -11.85
C PHE A 33 -2.88 -8.53 -11.31
N ARG A 34 -4.02 -9.23 -11.36
CA ARG A 34 -4.15 -10.60 -10.85
C ARG A 34 -3.88 -11.60 -11.95
N ASN A 35 -3.03 -12.59 -11.70
CA ASN A 35 -2.74 -13.59 -12.71
C ASN A 35 -3.98 -14.45 -13.01
N ALA A 36 -4.15 -14.83 -14.28
CA ALA A 36 -5.32 -15.60 -14.70
C ALA A 36 -5.15 -17.12 -14.58
N GLN A 37 -3.94 -17.61 -14.32
CA GLN A 37 -3.65 -18.99 -13.95
C GLN A 37 -3.62 -19.15 -12.44
N ASN A 38 -2.75 -18.39 -11.76
CA ASN A 38 -2.63 -18.37 -10.31
C ASN A 38 -3.41 -17.19 -9.74
N THR A 39 -4.68 -17.41 -9.42
CA THR A 39 -5.59 -16.31 -9.06
C THR A 39 -5.30 -15.65 -7.72
N SER A 40 -4.38 -16.17 -6.93
CA SER A 40 -3.91 -15.54 -5.68
C SER A 40 -2.79 -14.53 -5.93
N ASP A 41 -2.15 -14.57 -7.11
CA ASP A 41 -0.91 -13.87 -7.37
C ASP A 41 -1.17 -12.54 -8.06
N TYR A 42 -0.53 -11.49 -7.55
CA TYR A 42 -0.64 -10.13 -8.03
C TYR A 42 0.73 -9.53 -8.31
N ILE A 43 0.80 -8.64 -9.30
CA ILE A 43 2.00 -7.83 -9.53
C ILE A 43 2.10 -6.79 -8.40
N SER A 44 3.27 -6.74 -7.79
CA SER A 44 3.73 -5.67 -6.91
C SER A 44 4.91 -4.96 -7.55
N LEU A 45 5.02 -3.66 -7.30
CA LEU A 45 6.11 -2.83 -7.81
C LEU A 45 6.71 -2.05 -6.63
N ALA A 46 7.96 -2.36 -6.30
CA ALA A 46 8.75 -1.75 -5.24
C ALA A 46 10.06 -1.22 -5.82
N ASN A 47 10.60 -0.12 -5.28
CA ASN A 47 11.93 0.34 -5.66
C ASN A 47 12.89 -0.07 -4.55
N ASP A 48 13.53 -1.22 -4.71
CA ASP A 48 14.51 -1.74 -3.75
C ASP A 48 15.87 -1.00 -3.85
N LYS A 49 15.83 0.26 -4.30
CA LYS A 49 16.93 1.22 -4.45
C LYS A 49 18.14 0.63 -5.17
N PHE A 50 17.90 0.09 -6.36
CA PHE A 50 18.95 -0.30 -7.28
C PHE A 50 19.69 0.93 -7.84
N ASP A 51 21.03 0.91 -7.87
CA ASP A 51 21.83 1.84 -8.67
C ASP A 51 21.91 1.29 -10.11
N TYR A 52 20.99 1.75 -10.96
CA TYR A 52 20.76 1.27 -12.34
C TYR A 52 21.94 1.44 -13.31
N VAL A 53 23.08 1.93 -12.82
CA VAL A 53 24.26 2.19 -13.64
C VAL A 53 24.85 0.90 -14.20
N THR A 54 24.80 -0.26 -13.52
CA THR A 54 25.17 -1.56 -14.13
C THR A 54 24.73 -2.81 -13.32
N ILE A 55 23.84 -3.66 -13.85
CA ILE A 55 23.80 -5.09 -13.44
C ILE A 55 24.87 -5.84 -14.23
N ILE A 56 25.79 -6.47 -13.50
CA ILE A 56 26.92 -7.26 -14.03
C ILE A 56 26.52 -8.74 -13.96
N ASP A 57 26.33 -9.40 -15.11
CA ASP A 57 25.90 -10.81 -15.12
C ASP A 57 27.03 -11.82 -14.85
N LYS A 58 26.72 -12.84 -14.03
CA LYS A 58 27.47 -14.09 -13.81
C LYS A 58 27.16 -15.20 -14.83
N ALA A 59 26.27 -15.01 -15.82
CA ALA A 59 26.05 -16.03 -16.85
C ALA A 59 27.37 -16.29 -17.58
N SER A 60 27.96 -17.44 -17.29
CA SER A 60 29.22 -17.86 -17.85
C SER A 60 29.10 -17.92 -19.38
N GLY A 61 30.02 -17.26 -20.09
CA GLY A 61 30.19 -17.50 -21.53
C GLY A 61 30.15 -16.28 -22.45
N GLY A 62 30.14 -15.06 -21.94
CA GLY A 62 30.33 -13.83 -22.73
C GLY A 62 29.22 -13.54 -23.74
N PHE A 63 28.96 -12.28 -24.03
CA PHE A 63 28.04 -11.91 -25.08
C PHE A 63 28.82 -11.58 -26.35
N THR A 64 28.86 -12.49 -27.33
CA THR A 64 29.67 -12.28 -28.54
C THR A 64 28.86 -11.75 -29.74
N ASN A 65 27.53 -11.91 -29.74
CA ASN A 65 26.65 -11.48 -30.84
C ASN A 65 25.15 -11.38 -30.42
N LEU A 66 24.48 -10.23 -30.56
CA LEU A 66 23.02 -10.08 -30.36
C LEU A 66 22.17 -10.56 -31.56
N ALA A 67 22.79 -10.84 -32.72
CA ALA A 67 22.09 -11.34 -33.89
C ALA A 67 21.78 -12.85 -33.80
N GLY A 68 22.56 -13.62 -33.05
CA GLY A 68 22.36 -15.06 -32.84
C GLY A 68 21.44 -15.39 -31.66
N ASP A 69 20.74 -16.53 -31.75
CA ASP A 69 19.71 -16.94 -30.77
C ASP A 69 20.27 -17.07 -29.35
N ALA A 70 21.49 -17.60 -29.19
CA ALA A 70 22.12 -17.74 -27.88
C ALA A 70 22.43 -16.38 -27.21
N GLY A 71 22.82 -15.37 -27.98
CA GLY A 71 23.10 -14.04 -27.45
C GLY A 71 21.82 -13.28 -27.10
N LYS A 72 20.75 -13.44 -27.90
CA LYS A 72 19.41 -12.95 -27.56
C LYS A 72 18.88 -13.59 -26.28
N ALA A 73 18.96 -14.92 -26.16
CA ALA A 73 18.49 -15.65 -24.98
C ALA A 73 19.19 -15.17 -23.70
N ARG A 74 20.52 -14.97 -23.74
CA ARG A 74 21.28 -14.42 -22.61
C ARG A 74 20.87 -12.99 -22.26
N ALA A 75 20.66 -12.15 -23.27
CA ALA A 75 20.18 -10.78 -23.05
C ALA A 75 18.81 -10.76 -22.37
N LEU A 76 17.89 -11.61 -22.83
CA LEU A 76 16.57 -11.71 -22.22
C LEU A 76 16.62 -12.20 -20.78
N ALA A 77 17.43 -13.22 -20.48
CA ALA A 77 17.62 -13.68 -19.10
C ALA A 77 18.16 -12.56 -18.17
N CYS A 78 19.03 -11.70 -18.68
CA CYS A 78 19.50 -10.53 -17.93
C CYS A 78 18.39 -9.50 -17.71
N ALA A 79 17.57 -9.26 -18.74
CA ALA A 79 16.44 -8.34 -18.65
C ALA A 79 15.38 -8.84 -17.66
N SER A 80 15.06 -10.14 -17.68
CA SER A 80 14.20 -10.79 -16.70
C SER A 80 14.70 -10.55 -15.27
N ARG A 81 15.97 -10.86 -15.00
CA ARG A 81 16.57 -10.67 -13.67
C ARG A 81 16.58 -9.22 -13.23
N TYR A 82 16.86 -8.30 -14.15
CA TYR A 82 16.80 -6.86 -13.87
C TYR A 82 15.40 -6.49 -13.38
N MET A 83 14.35 -6.87 -14.12
CA MET A 83 12.97 -6.53 -13.75
C MET A 83 12.47 -7.25 -12.49
N GLN A 84 12.90 -8.50 -12.26
CA GLN A 84 12.60 -9.26 -11.04
C GLN A 84 13.11 -8.62 -9.74
N THR A 85 14.02 -7.64 -9.84
CA THR A 85 14.53 -6.94 -8.66
C THR A 85 13.46 -6.06 -8.02
N ASP A 86 12.62 -5.42 -8.85
CA ASP A 86 11.69 -4.36 -8.43
C ASP A 86 10.23 -4.68 -8.76
N ILE A 87 9.99 -5.70 -9.59
CA ILE A 87 8.66 -6.21 -9.91
C ILE A 87 8.53 -7.62 -9.34
N HIS A 88 7.65 -7.76 -8.37
CA HIS A 88 7.45 -8.97 -7.59
C HIS A 88 6.07 -9.56 -7.86
N MET A 89 5.93 -10.87 -7.65
CA MET A 89 4.63 -11.51 -7.49
C MET A 89 4.35 -11.64 -6.00
N ILE A 90 3.15 -11.25 -5.57
CA ILE A 90 2.70 -11.35 -4.19
C ILE A 90 1.34 -12.02 -4.09
N GLU A 91 1.10 -12.72 -2.99
CA GLU A 91 -0.21 -13.29 -2.67
C GLU A 91 -1.01 -12.30 -1.83
N ASP A 92 -2.13 -11.79 -2.35
CA ASP A 92 -2.94 -10.78 -1.65
C ASP A 92 -4.43 -10.87 -2.03
N ALA A 93 -5.04 -12.04 -1.89
CA ALA A 93 -6.47 -12.21 -2.25
C ALA A 93 -7.41 -11.22 -1.53
N GLU A 94 -7.04 -10.76 -0.32
CA GLU A 94 -7.83 -9.88 0.52
C GLU A 94 -7.59 -8.38 0.26
N CYS A 95 -6.71 -7.98 -0.66
CA CYS A 95 -6.41 -6.57 -0.94
C CYS A 95 -5.90 -5.80 0.31
N ILE A 96 -5.08 -6.45 1.14
CA ILE A 96 -4.53 -5.87 2.37
C ILE A 96 -3.13 -5.29 2.13
N ASP A 97 -2.37 -5.85 1.19
CA ASP A 97 -1.03 -5.39 0.86
C ASP A 97 -1.09 -4.17 -0.08
N PRO A 98 -0.71 -2.96 0.37
CA PRO A 98 -0.77 -1.78 -0.48
C PRO A 98 0.16 -1.84 -1.70
N SER A 99 1.14 -2.76 -1.73
CA SER A 99 2.04 -2.95 -2.86
C SER A 99 1.38 -3.60 -4.07
N ALA A 100 0.26 -4.30 -3.89
CA ALA A 100 -0.58 -4.77 -4.99
C ALA A 100 -1.35 -3.63 -5.68
N VAL A 101 -1.46 -2.45 -5.05
CA VAL A 101 -2.21 -1.29 -5.57
C VAL A 101 -1.32 -0.50 -6.53
N ILE A 102 -1.53 -0.70 -7.83
CA ILE A 102 -0.76 -0.07 -8.90
C ILE A 102 -1.57 1.05 -9.55
N TYR A 103 -1.00 2.24 -9.63
CA TYR A 103 -1.57 3.30 -10.44
C TYR A 103 -1.06 3.22 -11.88
N ALA A 104 -1.93 2.85 -12.81
CA ALA A 104 -1.60 2.78 -14.22
C ALA A 104 -1.82 4.16 -14.86
N LYS A 105 -0.74 4.91 -15.09
CA LYS A 105 -0.77 6.23 -15.72
C LYS A 105 -0.66 6.13 -17.23
N LYS A 106 -1.70 6.51 -17.96
CA LYS A 106 -1.69 6.48 -19.42
C LYS A 106 -0.71 7.52 -19.99
N LYS A 107 0.16 7.11 -20.91
CA LYS A 107 1.17 7.98 -21.54
C LYS A 107 0.56 9.16 -22.31
N ASN A 108 -0.35 8.86 -23.23
CA ASN A 108 -1.16 9.86 -23.92
C ASN A 108 -2.64 9.66 -23.60
N ILE A 109 -3.36 10.75 -23.29
CA ILE A 109 -4.82 10.74 -23.08
C ILE A 109 -5.53 10.70 -24.45
N VAL A 110 -5.14 9.76 -25.29
CA VAL A 110 -5.78 9.43 -26.57
C VAL A 110 -6.31 8.02 -26.44
N VAL A 111 -7.57 7.80 -26.85
CA VAL A 111 -8.28 6.54 -26.60
C VAL A 111 -7.57 5.32 -27.19
N THR A 112 -6.82 5.48 -28.28
CA THR A 112 -6.11 4.39 -28.98
C THR A 112 -4.73 4.06 -28.43
N ASP A 113 -4.20 4.84 -27.48
CA ASP A 113 -2.92 4.51 -26.84
C ASP A 113 -3.13 3.40 -25.80
N TYR A 114 -2.21 2.45 -25.74
CA TYR A 114 -2.21 1.34 -24.79
C TYR A 114 -0.97 1.37 -23.88
N ASP A 115 -0.15 2.42 -23.98
CA ASP A 115 1.05 2.60 -23.19
C ASP A 115 0.74 3.21 -21.81
N TYR A 116 1.14 2.52 -20.76
CA TYR A 116 1.00 2.92 -19.36
C TYR A 116 2.35 2.95 -18.66
N ASP A 117 2.56 3.97 -17.83
CA ASP A 117 3.56 3.93 -16.77
C ASP A 117 2.89 3.34 -15.52
N LEU A 118 3.43 2.23 -15.02
CA LEU A 118 2.92 1.59 -13.82
C LEU A 118 3.61 2.20 -12.60
N ILE A 119 2.84 2.81 -11.71
CA ILE A 119 3.34 3.53 -10.55
C ILE A 119 2.93 2.78 -9.28
N GLY A 120 3.90 2.47 -8.42
CA GLY A 120 3.71 1.73 -7.18
C GLY A 120 4.82 2.04 -6.19
N GLN A 121 4.53 1.99 -4.89
CA GLN A 121 5.53 2.14 -3.81
C GLN A 121 6.57 3.26 -4.00
N SER A 122 6.12 4.45 -4.40
CA SER A 122 6.94 5.65 -4.63
C SER A 122 7.94 5.57 -5.78
N THR A 123 7.71 4.69 -6.75
CA THR A 123 8.47 4.60 -7.99
C THR A 123 7.53 4.35 -9.17
N SER A 124 8.08 4.29 -10.37
CA SER A 124 7.35 3.86 -11.56
C SER A 124 8.19 2.99 -12.45
N LEU A 125 7.55 2.20 -13.30
CA LEU A 125 8.25 1.39 -14.28
C LEU A 125 9.18 2.25 -15.15
N LEU A 126 8.79 3.48 -15.50
CA LEU A 126 9.67 4.40 -16.23
C LEU A 126 10.97 4.68 -15.46
N ILE A 127 10.88 4.91 -14.15
CA ILE A 127 12.03 5.13 -13.27
C ILE A 127 12.88 3.85 -13.18
N LEU A 128 12.25 2.71 -12.89
CA LEU A 128 12.91 1.41 -12.74
C LEU A 128 13.58 0.93 -14.04
N THR A 129 12.99 1.25 -15.20
CA THR A 129 13.48 0.85 -16.52
C THR A 129 14.34 1.93 -17.18
N THR A 130 15.05 2.72 -16.39
CA THR A 130 16.08 3.63 -16.87
C THR A 130 17.45 3.12 -16.41
N GLY A 131 18.17 2.44 -17.30
CA GLY A 131 19.42 1.80 -16.92
C GLY A 131 20.10 1.04 -18.05
N VAL A 132 21.33 0.58 -17.78
CA VAL A 132 22.10 -0.22 -18.73
C VAL A 132 22.60 -1.49 -18.05
N VAL A 133 22.22 -2.65 -18.59
CA VAL A 133 22.77 -3.95 -18.18
C VAL A 133 23.95 -4.28 -19.07
N SER A 134 25.14 -4.42 -18.50
CA SER A 134 26.40 -4.64 -19.24
C SER A 134 27.20 -5.81 -18.65
N HIS A 135 27.94 -6.51 -19.50
CA HIS A 135 28.88 -7.55 -19.08
C HIS A 135 30.26 -6.96 -18.73
N PRO A 136 30.90 -7.35 -17.61
CA PRO A 136 32.19 -6.82 -17.24
C PRO A 136 33.27 -7.38 -18.17
N ASN A 137 34.31 -6.60 -18.41
CA ASN A 137 35.59 -7.06 -18.96
C ASN A 137 35.64 -7.47 -20.44
N SER A 138 35.16 -6.63 -21.36
CA SER A 138 35.77 -6.55 -22.70
C SER A 138 35.48 -5.24 -23.42
N MET A 139 36.38 -4.82 -24.32
CA MET A 139 36.12 -3.77 -25.33
C MET A 139 34.95 -4.10 -26.29
N PHE A 140 34.28 -5.25 -26.11
CA PHE A 140 33.29 -5.86 -27.00
C PHE A 140 31.96 -6.21 -26.31
N SER A 141 31.73 -5.77 -25.06
CA SER A 141 30.53 -6.15 -24.32
C SER A 141 29.26 -5.45 -24.88
N PRO A 142 28.23 -6.19 -25.34
CA PRO A 142 26.90 -5.63 -25.57
C PRO A 142 26.26 -5.22 -24.26
N SER A 143 25.29 -4.33 -24.41
CA SER A 143 24.48 -3.82 -23.33
C SER A 143 23.01 -3.82 -23.71
N ILE A 144 22.16 -4.08 -22.73
CA ILE A 144 20.72 -3.84 -22.86
C ILE A 144 20.46 -2.50 -22.22
N THR A 145 19.89 -1.58 -23.00
CA THR A 145 19.53 -0.26 -22.51
C THR A 145 18.03 -0.22 -22.33
N PHE A 146 17.60 0.00 -21.09
CA PHE A 146 16.22 0.31 -20.75
C PHE A 146 16.10 1.83 -20.78
N SER A 147 15.21 2.35 -21.62
CA SER A 147 14.98 3.79 -21.72
C SER A 147 13.56 4.05 -22.19
N ASN A 148 12.79 4.77 -21.37
CA ASN A 148 11.42 5.19 -21.68
C ASN A 148 10.48 4.02 -21.99
N LEU A 149 10.55 2.94 -21.20
CA LEU A 149 9.64 1.81 -21.38
C LEU A 149 8.30 2.08 -20.71
N TYR A 150 7.25 1.89 -21.50
CA TYR A 150 5.86 1.86 -21.04
C TYR A 150 5.34 0.44 -21.26
N VAL A 151 4.46 -0.01 -20.38
CA VAL A 151 3.74 -1.27 -20.56
C VAL A 151 2.60 -1.03 -21.52
N ASN A 152 2.59 -1.83 -22.57
CA ASN A 152 1.47 -1.90 -23.47
C ASN A 152 0.45 -2.91 -22.92
N ILE A 153 -0.75 -2.45 -22.58
CA ILE A 153 -1.82 -3.27 -22.01
C ILE A 153 -2.94 -3.43 -23.04
N GLN A 154 -3.17 -4.67 -23.49
CA GLN A 154 -4.18 -4.98 -24.50
C GLN A 154 -5.15 -6.03 -23.98
N SER A 155 -6.45 -5.83 -24.24
CA SER A 155 -7.44 -6.87 -24.01
C SER A 155 -7.29 -7.99 -25.03
N VAL A 156 -7.53 -9.22 -24.59
CA VAL A 156 -7.36 -10.43 -25.39
C VAL A 156 -8.71 -11.09 -25.65
N SER A 157 -9.49 -11.29 -24.60
CA SER A 157 -10.78 -11.97 -24.65
C SER A 157 -11.64 -11.62 -23.43
N GLY A 158 -12.93 -11.94 -23.49
CA GLY A 158 -13.88 -11.68 -22.41
C GLY A 158 -14.62 -10.35 -22.55
N SER A 159 -15.47 -10.08 -21.56
CA SER A 159 -16.25 -8.84 -21.44
C SER A 159 -16.40 -8.45 -19.99
N GLY A 160 -16.32 -7.16 -19.68
CA GLY A 160 -16.49 -6.65 -18.33
C GLY A 160 -15.39 -7.13 -17.38
N ASN A 161 -15.77 -7.49 -16.15
CA ASN A 161 -14.83 -7.89 -15.09
C ASN A 161 -14.07 -9.20 -15.39
N ASN A 162 -14.49 -9.96 -16.40
CA ASN A 162 -13.82 -11.18 -16.85
C ASN A 162 -12.94 -10.96 -18.09
N THR A 163 -12.66 -9.69 -18.43
CA THR A 163 -11.77 -9.38 -19.55
C THR A 163 -10.33 -9.77 -19.18
N LEU A 164 -9.72 -10.60 -20.03
CA LEU A 164 -8.31 -10.97 -19.92
C LEU A 164 -7.45 -9.98 -20.68
N TYR A 165 -6.35 -9.59 -20.06
CA TYR A 165 -5.37 -8.68 -20.63
C TYR A 165 -4.02 -9.34 -20.79
N THR A 166 -3.22 -8.80 -21.71
CA THR A 166 -1.77 -9.01 -21.76
C THR A 166 -1.09 -7.68 -21.51
N ALA A 167 -0.03 -7.70 -20.70
CA ALA A 167 0.86 -6.59 -20.47
C ALA A 167 2.23 -6.93 -21.07
N TYR A 168 2.82 -6.05 -21.88
CA TYR A 168 4.15 -6.28 -22.45
C TYR A 168 4.97 -5.00 -22.61
N ILE A 169 6.28 -5.16 -22.67
CA ILE A 169 7.23 -4.08 -23.01
C ILE A 169 7.98 -4.42 -24.31
N PRO A 170 8.23 -3.46 -25.20
CA PRO A 170 9.10 -3.66 -26.36
C PRO A 170 10.57 -3.49 -25.96
N LEU A 171 11.34 -4.58 -25.94
CA LEU A 171 12.76 -4.53 -25.58
C LEU A 171 13.67 -4.33 -26.79
N LYS A 172 14.79 -3.63 -26.56
CA LYS A 172 15.87 -3.40 -27.53
C LYS A 172 17.22 -3.60 -26.86
N GLY A 173 18.21 -4.10 -27.61
CA GLY A 173 19.59 -4.26 -27.15
C GLY A 173 20.57 -3.55 -28.08
N THR A 174 21.72 -3.11 -27.56
CA THR A 174 22.75 -2.40 -28.34
C THR A 174 24.09 -3.14 -28.24
N LEU A 175 24.74 -3.36 -29.39
CA LEU A 175 26.12 -3.84 -29.45
C LEU A 175 27.07 -2.63 -29.54
N LYS A 176 28.03 -2.52 -28.63
CA LYS A 176 28.99 -1.39 -28.58
C LYS A 176 30.13 -1.47 -29.61
N TYR A 177 30.24 -2.58 -30.36
CA TYR A 177 31.46 -2.95 -31.08
C TYR A 177 31.66 -2.32 -32.48
N ILE A 178 30.63 -2.10 -33.31
CA ILE A 178 30.82 -1.63 -34.71
C ILE A 178 29.64 -0.75 -35.12
N GLY A 179 29.72 0.55 -34.83
CA GLY A 179 28.55 1.42 -34.92
C GLY A 179 27.48 1.00 -33.90
N THR A 180 26.79 1.96 -33.31
CA THR A 180 25.69 1.66 -32.39
C THR A 180 24.51 1.08 -33.17
N SER A 181 24.51 -0.23 -33.42
CA SER A 181 23.36 -0.93 -33.97
C SER A 181 22.45 -1.39 -32.83
N THR A 182 21.26 -0.79 -32.78
CA THR A 182 20.19 -1.17 -31.86
C THR A 182 19.34 -2.25 -32.53
N GLN A 183 19.28 -3.43 -31.91
CA GLN A 183 18.48 -4.54 -32.38
C GLN A 183 17.21 -4.67 -31.54
N SER A 184 16.07 -4.89 -32.19
CA SER A 184 14.84 -5.25 -31.49
C SER A 184 15.01 -6.63 -30.88
N LEU A 185 14.73 -6.74 -29.58
CA LEU A 185 14.52 -8.03 -28.93
C LEU A 185 13.04 -8.43 -29.09
N GLY A 186 12.14 -7.48 -29.32
CA GLY A 186 10.72 -7.71 -29.58
C GLY A 186 9.86 -7.48 -28.34
N ASN A 187 8.57 -7.79 -28.45
CA ASN A 187 7.63 -7.64 -27.34
C ASN A 187 7.89 -8.72 -26.29
N ARG A 188 7.88 -8.32 -25.01
CA ARG A 188 8.12 -9.19 -23.87
C ARG A 188 6.99 -9.04 -22.89
N TYR A 189 6.16 -10.09 -22.83
CA TYR A 189 4.95 -10.17 -22.05
C TYR A 189 5.29 -10.47 -20.60
N PHE A 190 4.63 -9.78 -19.68
CA PHE A 190 4.70 -10.08 -18.25
C PHE A 190 4.05 -11.44 -18.03
N VAL A 191 4.78 -12.33 -17.36
CA VAL A 191 4.30 -13.65 -17.02
C VAL A 191 4.55 -13.93 -15.55
N ASP A 192 3.66 -14.73 -14.99
CA ASP A 192 3.88 -15.40 -13.72
C ASP A 192 4.56 -16.75 -13.97
N ASN A 193 5.77 -16.92 -13.47
CA ASN A 193 6.53 -18.15 -13.55
C ASN A 193 6.58 -18.83 -12.17
N ASP A 194 5.43 -19.38 -11.77
CA ASP A 194 5.22 -20.08 -10.51
C ASP A 194 5.50 -19.21 -9.27
N GLY A 195 4.83 -18.06 -9.18
CA GLY A 195 4.96 -17.10 -8.07
C GLY A 195 6.18 -16.18 -8.20
N VAL A 196 6.83 -16.16 -9.37
CA VAL A 196 7.97 -15.28 -9.67
C VAL A 196 7.68 -14.51 -10.94
N PHE A 197 7.87 -13.20 -10.91
CA PHE A 197 7.66 -12.36 -12.09
C PHE A 197 8.70 -12.71 -13.16
N ASP A 198 8.30 -12.81 -14.43
CA ASP A 198 9.23 -12.97 -15.55
C ASP A 198 8.69 -12.30 -16.81
N ILE A 199 9.48 -12.30 -17.87
CA ILE A 199 9.11 -11.85 -19.19
C ILE A 199 9.28 -12.94 -20.24
N ALA A 200 8.28 -13.09 -21.12
CA ALA A 200 8.28 -14.12 -22.17
C ALA A 200 7.89 -13.56 -23.55
N GLU A 201 8.23 -14.29 -24.61
CA GLU A 201 7.86 -13.94 -25.99
C GLU A 201 6.40 -14.30 -26.34
N ASN A 202 5.82 -15.24 -25.59
CA ASN A 202 4.53 -15.83 -25.91
C ASN A 202 3.42 -15.28 -25.01
N SER A 203 2.43 -14.63 -25.63
CA SER A 203 1.24 -14.15 -24.93
C SER A 203 0.13 -15.18 -24.83
N SER A 204 0.19 -16.33 -25.53
CA SER A 204 -0.90 -17.31 -25.58
C SER A 204 -1.05 -18.16 -24.32
N ALA A 205 -0.01 -18.26 -23.49
CA ALA A 205 -0.04 -19.01 -22.25
C ALA A 205 -0.90 -18.31 -21.18
N GLN A 206 -1.56 -19.09 -20.32
CA GLN A 206 -2.49 -18.57 -19.31
C GLN A 206 -1.78 -17.74 -18.24
N ASN A 207 -0.55 -18.12 -17.89
CA ASN A 207 0.31 -17.37 -16.97
C ASN A 207 0.79 -16.01 -17.52
N ALA A 208 0.59 -15.72 -18.81
CA ALA A 208 0.81 -14.42 -19.43
C ALA A 208 -0.47 -13.55 -19.51
N LYS A 209 -1.58 -14.04 -18.92
CA LYS A 209 -2.88 -13.37 -18.93
C LYS A 209 -3.20 -12.81 -17.55
N TRP A 210 -3.80 -11.63 -17.54
CA TRP A 210 -4.05 -10.85 -16.33
C TRP A 210 -5.51 -10.40 -16.28
N TYR A 211 -6.13 -10.52 -15.11
CA TYR A 211 -7.30 -9.74 -14.74
C TYR A 211 -6.79 -8.40 -14.21
N ILE A 212 -7.18 -7.29 -14.84
CA ILE A 212 -6.80 -5.95 -14.39
C ILE A 212 -8.00 -5.31 -13.73
N GLU A 213 -7.98 -5.29 -12.40
CA GLU A 213 -9.13 -5.04 -11.55
C GLU A 213 -9.05 -3.62 -10.99
N PRO A 214 -10.05 -2.76 -11.19
CA PRO A 214 -10.02 -1.41 -10.62
C PRO A 214 -10.07 -1.47 -9.09
N VAL A 215 -9.19 -0.70 -8.43
CA VAL A 215 -9.16 -0.59 -6.97
C VAL A 215 -10.16 0.46 -6.54
N THR A 216 -11.30 -0.01 -6.06
CA THR A 216 -12.29 0.86 -5.40
C THR A 216 -11.97 1.09 -3.93
N HIS A 217 -11.28 0.14 -3.31
CA HIS A 217 -10.80 0.19 -1.94
C HIS A 217 -9.65 -0.82 -1.73
N PHE A 218 -8.90 -0.64 -0.66
CA PHE A 218 -8.00 -1.65 -0.07
C PHE A 218 -8.27 -1.77 1.43
N ASN A 219 -7.98 -2.94 1.96
CA ASN A 219 -8.35 -3.37 3.31
C ASN A 219 -7.22 -3.12 4.30
N VAL A 220 -7.58 -2.92 5.56
CA VAL A 220 -6.64 -2.56 6.63
C VAL A 220 -6.64 -3.66 7.68
N LYS A 221 -5.49 -4.29 7.89
CA LYS A 221 -5.28 -5.24 8.97
C LYS A 221 -4.73 -4.53 10.21
N HIS A 222 -5.42 -4.69 11.34
CA HIS A 222 -4.97 -4.15 12.62
C HIS A 222 -3.76 -4.91 13.18
N GLU A 223 -3.00 -4.26 14.06
CA GLU A 223 -1.81 -4.81 14.72
C GLU A 223 -1.96 -4.84 16.24
N VAL A 224 -2.70 -3.87 16.80
CA VAL A 224 -2.85 -3.70 18.25
C VAL A 224 -4.32 -3.45 18.57
N GLU A 225 -4.83 -4.14 19.56
CA GLU A 225 -6.13 -3.87 20.17
C GLU A 225 -5.91 -3.10 21.48
N PHE A 226 -6.67 -2.04 21.70
CA PHE A 226 -6.63 -1.27 22.93
C PHE A 226 -7.95 -0.54 23.17
N GLY A 227 -8.49 -0.60 24.38
CA GLY A 227 -9.74 0.09 24.72
C GLY A 227 -10.91 -0.30 23.80
N GLY A 228 -10.96 -1.56 23.38
CA GLY A 228 -11.96 -2.07 22.44
C GLY A 228 -11.80 -1.58 20.99
N LYS A 229 -10.84 -0.73 20.66
CA LYS A 229 -10.54 -0.25 19.30
C LYS A 229 -9.29 -0.94 18.75
N TYR A 230 -9.11 -0.83 17.43
CA TYR A 230 -8.05 -1.52 16.71
C TYR A 230 -7.15 -0.54 15.99
N TYR A 231 -5.85 -0.73 16.10
CA TYR A 231 -4.85 0.23 15.67
C TYR A 231 -3.81 -0.42 14.75
N THR A 232 -3.36 0.34 13.77
CA THR A 232 -2.21 0.02 12.91
C THR A 232 -1.56 1.32 12.46
N THR A 233 -0.31 1.27 12.02
CA THR A 233 0.25 2.36 11.22
C THR A 233 0.12 2.08 9.72
N LEU A 234 0.16 3.14 8.91
CA LEU A 234 0.17 3.05 7.45
C LEU A 234 1.04 4.16 6.84
N TYR A 235 1.78 3.80 5.80
CA TYR A 235 2.54 4.73 4.97
C TYR A 235 2.50 4.31 3.50
N VAL A 236 1.83 5.11 2.66
CA VAL A 236 1.60 4.81 1.24
C VAL A 236 1.85 6.04 0.36
N PRO A 237 2.27 5.87 -0.91
CA PRO A 237 2.72 6.97 -1.76
C PRO A 237 1.57 7.76 -2.39
N PHE A 238 0.32 7.36 -2.18
CA PHE A 238 -0.88 8.01 -2.72
C PHE A 238 -1.77 8.52 -1.58
N ALA A 239 -2.63 9.50 -1.89
CA ALA A 239 -3.63 9.95 -0.94
C ALA A 239 -4.70 8.88 -0.78
N PHE A 240 -5.37 8.84 0.36
CA PHE A 240 -6.46 7.89 0.56
C PHE A 240 -7.56 8.49 1.43
N LYS A 241 -8.80 8.11 1.14
CA LYS A 241 -9.97 8.49 1.91
C LYS A 241 -10.30 7.39 2.91
N LEU A 242 -10.56 7.78 4.15
CA LEU A 242 -11.05 6.89 5.19
C LEU A 242 -12.48 6.48 4.86
N SER A 243 -12.74 5.18 4.91
CA SER A 243 -14.06 4.60 4.67
C SER A 243 -14.34 3.53 5.71
N ASN A 244 -15.37 2.70 5.48
CA ASN A 244 -15.89 1.63 6.34
C ASN A 244 -14.95 1.21 7.47
N ASN A 245 -15.38 1.38 8.72
CA ASN A 245 -14.69 0.97 9.94
C ASN A 245 -13.27 1.51 10.17
N VAL A 246 -12.78 2.45 9.36
CA VAL A 246 -11.60 3.28 9.66
C VAL A 246 -12.09 4.64 10.11
N GLU A 247 -12.00 4.92 11.40
CA GLU A 247 -12.66 6.07 12.02
C GLU A 247 -11.80 7.33 11.96
N LYS A 248 -10.50 7.20 12.25
CA LYS A 248 -9.57 8.32 12.38
C LYS A 248 -8.16 7.98 11.92
N ALA A 249 -7.47 8.99 11.44
CA ALA A 249 -6.05 8.95 11.13
C ALA A 249 -5.33 10.07 11.89
N TYR A 250 -4.26 9.72 12.59
CA TYR A 250 -3.49 10.63 13.41
C TYR A 250 -2.05 10.77 12.93
N ALA A 251 -1.49 11.97 13.06
CA ALA A 251 -0.06 12.26 12.98
C ALA A 251 0.49 12.43 14.40
N ILE A 252 1.81 12.21 14.58
CA ILE A 252 2.50 12.51 15.84
C ILE A 252 3.18 13.87 15.68
N LYS A 253 2.68 14.91 16.34
CA LYS A 253 3.18 16.28 16.19
C LYS A 253 4.52 16.50 16.90
N SER A 254 4.68 15.92 18.08
CA SER A 254 5.90 16.05 18.86
C SER A 254 6.08 14.86 19.80
N ILE A 255 7.32 14.68 20.27
CA ILE A 255 7.68 13.70 21.31
C ILE A 255 8.26 14.50 22.49
N PRO A 256 7.43 14.90 23.46
CA PRO A 256 7.87 15.55 24.68
C PRO A 256 8.82 14.67 25.51
N THR A 257 9.53 15.27 26.46
CA THR A 257 10.55 14.59 27.26
C THR A 257 9.99 13.55 28.23
N ASP A 258 8.72 13.67 28.60
CA ASP A 258 8.01 12.72 29.46
C ASP A 258 7.51 11.48 28.70
N GLY A 259 7.60 11.47 27.36
CA GLY A 259 7.17 10.38 26.49
C GLY A 259 5.68 10.41 26.12
N THR A 260 4.90 11.36 26.64
CA THR A 260 3.47 11.51 26.28
C THR A 260 3.36 12.16 24.90
N LEU A 261 3.02 11.38 23.89
CA LEU A 261 2.98 11.83 22.50
C LEU A 261 1.90 12.91 22.29
N GLU A 262 2.23 13.97 21.57
CA GLU A 262 1.23 14.92 21.10
C GLU A 262 0.73 14.47 19.73
N ILE A 263 -0.57 14.16 19.62
CA ILE A 263 -1.18 13.71 18.37
C ILE A 263 -2.00 14.81 17.71
N GLU A 264 -2.09 14.76 16.39
CA GLU A 264 -2.92 15.64 15.58
C GLU A 264 -3.82 14.80 14.67
N GLU A 265 -5.11 15.08 14.67
CA GLU A 265 -6.05 14.43 13.76
C GLU A 265 -5.81 14.93 12.31
N VAL A 266 -5.48 14.01 11.42
CA VAL A 266 -5.25 14.27 10.00
C VAL A 266 -6.53 14.13 9.20
N ALA A 267 -7.34 13.13 9.54
CA ALA A 267 -8.62 12.87 8.91
C ALA A 267 -9.54 12.05 9.83
N THR A 268 -10.84 12.26 9.69
CA THR A 268 -11.92 11.39 10.19
C THR A 268 -12.54 10.59 9.05
N ASN A 269 -13.41 9.64 9.37
CA ASN A 269 -14.14 8.85 8.39
C ASN A 269 -14.80 9.75 7.32
N GLY A 270 -14.59 9.43 6.05
CA GLY A 270 -15.04 10.25 4.93
C GLY A 270 -14.03 11.33 4.49
N GLY A 271 -13.04 11.66 5.33
CA GLY A 271 -11.93 12.56 5.06
C GLY A 271 -10.75 11.89 4.34
N THR A 272 -9.83 12.71 3.83
CA THR A 272 -8.68 12.25 3.02
C THR A 272 -7.36 12.52 3.73
N VAL A 273 -6.51 11.50 3.83
CA VAL A 273 -5.10 11.62 4.22
C VAL A 273 -4.26 11.92 2.96
N PRO A 274 -3.42 12.97 2.97
CA PRO A 274 -2.54 13.30 1.83
C PRO A 274 -1.49 12.23 1.54
N ALA A 275 -1.06 12.16 0.28
CA ALA A 275 -0.06 11.20 -0.20
C ALA A 275 1.29 11.31 0.54
N GLY A 276 1.87 10.16 0.92
CA GLY A 276 3.14 10.13 1.64
C GLY A 276 3.08 10.73 3.05
N THR A 277 1.90 10.67 3.69
CA THR A 277 1.71 11.03 5.11
C THR A 277 1.71 9.74 5.95
N PRO A 278 2.71 9.52 6.83
CA PRO A 278 2.64 8.41 7.77
C PRO A 278 1.55 8.69 8.81
N VAL A 279 0.71 7.70 9.09
CA VAL A 279 -0.41 7.85 10.04
C VAL A 279 -0.54 6.65 10.96
N LEU A 280 -1.07 6.91 12.16
CA LEU A 280 -1.73 5.92 13.01
C LEU A 280 -3.21 5.87 12.63
N LEU A 281 -3.73 4.70 12.29
CA LEU A 281 -5.14 4.48 11.99
C LEU A 281 -5.84 3.90 13.21
N GLU A 282 -7.03 4.41 13.50
CA GLU A 282 -7.98 3.85 14.45
C GLU A 282 -9.15 3.21 13.70
N CYS A 283 -9.43 1.96 14.01
CA CYS A 283 -10.46 1.14 13.37
C CYS A 283 -11.48 0.65 14.40
N SER A 284 -12.73 0.47 13.95
CA SER A 284 -13.83 -0.01 14.77
C SER A 284 -13.98 -1.52 14.79
N SER A 285 -13.47 -2.23 13.76
CA SER A 285 -13.52 -3.68 13.58
C SER A 285 -12.12 -4.30 13.54
N ASN A 286 -12.01 -5.55 14.02
CA ASN A 286 -10.80 -6.36 13.90
C ASN A 286 -10.73 -7.11 12.56
N VAL A 287 -11.82 -7.16 11.80
CA VAL A 287 -11.90 -7.86 10.52
C VAL A 287 -11.35 -6.98 9.41
N ALA A 288 -10.25 -7.40 8.79
CA ALA A 288 -9.54 -6.59 7.80
C ALA A 288 -10.41 -6.19 6.61
N SER A 289 -11.26 -7.10 6.11
CA SER A 289 -12.15 -6.82 4.96
C SER A 289 -13.24 -5.79 5.25
N GLU A 290 -13.52 -5.52 6.52
CA GLU A 290 -14.51 -4.53 6.95
C GLU A 290 -13.89 -3.14 7.13
N CYS A 291 -12.57 -3.05 7.28
CA CYS A 291 -11.81 -1.82 7.47
C CYS A 291 -11.20 -1.36 6.14
N GLN A 292 -11.78 -0.33 5.53
CA GLN A 292 -11.49 0.01 4.13
C GLN A 292 -10.99 1.43 3.93
N LEU A 293 -10.04 1.58 3.01
CA LEU A 293 -9.51 2.85 2.54
C LEU A 293 -9.67 2.96 1.02
N ILE A 294 -9.95 4.16 0.52
CA ILE A 294 -10.15 4.41 -0.92
C ILE A 294 -8.94 5.19 -1.46
N PRO A 295 -8.13 4.63 -2.38
CA PRO A 295 -6.98 5.33 -2.92
C PRO A 295 -7.42 6.50 -3.82
N GLN A 296 -6.65 7.60 -3.80
CA GLN A 296 -6.98 8.85 -4.46
C GLN A 296 -5.73 9.56 -5.01
N GLY A 297 -5.95 10.33 -6.07
CA GLY A 297 -4.91 11.15 -6.70
C GLY A 297 -3.84 10.34 -7.42
N GLU A 298 -2.87 11.04 -8.00
CA GLU A 298 -1.70 10.41 -8.56
C GLU A 298 -0.68 10.11 -7.44
N PRO A 299 -0.11 8.90 -7.36
CA PRO A 299 0.91 8.59 -6.37
C PRO A 299 2.17 9.44 -6.59
N ARG A 300 2.85 9.69 -5.50
CA ARG A 300 4.19 10.25 -5.48
C ARG A 300 5.19 9.24 -6.06
N THR A 301 6.22 9.76 -6.71
CA THR A 301 7.35 8.97 -7.24
C THR A 301 8.70 9.44 -6.69
N ASP A 302 8.67 10.37 -5.73
CA ASP A 302 9.84 10.98 -5.11
C ASP A 302 10.11 10.34 -3.75
N MET A 303 10.90 9.26 -3.80
CA MET A 303 11.29 8.35 -2.72
C MET A 303 11.77 8.95 -1.38
N GLU A 304 11.94 10.27 -1.26
CA GLU A 304 12.78 10.88 -0.22
C GLU A 304 12.14 11.97 0.63
N THR A 305 10.96 12.49 0.30
CA THR A 305 10.35 13.51 1.18
C THR A 305 9.05 13.00 1.77
N ALA A 306 9.11 12.38 2.95
CA ALA A 306 7.92 12.25 3.79
C ALA A 306 7.19 13.61 3.87
N TYR A 307 5.86 13.58 4.00
CA TYR A 307 5.03 14.78 4.16
C TYR A 307 5.76 15.85 5.00
N THR A 308 6.00 17.01 4.39
CA THR A 308 6.68 18.15 5.01
C THR A 308 5.74 18.82 6.00
N GLY A 309 5.70 18.28 7.21
CA GLY A 309 4.93 18.81 8.33
C GLY A 309 5.63 18.49 9.65
N THR A 310 4.98 18.85 10.76
CA THR A 310 5.43 18.56 12.13
C THR A 310 5.36 17.07 12.50
N ASN A 311 4.98 16.19 11.57
CA ASN A 311 4.82 14.77 11.85
C ASN A 311 6.17 14.09 12.13
N GLN A 312 6.31 13.51 13.32
CA GLN A 312 7.50 12.83 13.81
C GLN A 312 7.62 11.40 13.28
N MET A 313 6.52 10.81 12.79
CA MET A 313 6.55 9.46 12.23
C MET A 313 7.38 9.40 10.95
N LYS A 314 8.15 8.31 10.84
CA LYS A 314 8.87 7.89 9.64
C LYS A 314 8.14 6.72 9.02
N GLY A 315 8.43 6.41 7.76
CA GLY A 315 7.82 5.29 7.05
C GLY A 315 8.73 4.76 5.95
N ALA A 316 8.45 3.53 5.52
CA ALA A 316 9.10 2.90 4.39
C ALA A 316 8.02 2.26 3.51
N TYR A 317 8.16 2.42 2.20
CA TYR A 317 7.24 1.84 1.23
C TYR A 317 7.50 0.34 1.00
N PHE A 318 8.73 -0.12 1.26
CA PHE A 318 9.18 -1.50 1.02
C PHE A 318 10.02 -1.98 2.20
N CYS A 319 10.05 -3.30 2.38
CA CYS A 319 10.80 -3.98 3.44
C CYS A 319 12.17 -4.38 2.90
N ASN A 320 13.22 -3.64 3.28
CA ASN A 320 14.58 -4.07 3.01
C ASN A 320 14.93 -5.17 4.03
N GLN A 321 14.60 -6.43 3.74
CA GLN A 321 15.23 -7.54 4.46
C GLN A 321 16.70 -7.57 4.08
N ASP A 322 17.52 -7.13 5.03
CA ASP A 322 18.98 -7.25 5.02
C ASP A 322 19.70 -6.37 3.97
N GLY A 323 20.75 -5.68 4.42
CA GLY A 323 21.82 -5.16 3.56
C GLY A 323 22.63 -6.27 2.88
N SER A 324 21.98 -7.38 2.51
CA SER A 324 22.49 -8.56 1.85
C SER A 324 21.82 -8.79 0.49
N LEU A 325 21.64 -7.73 -0.29
CA LEU A 325 21.98 -7.83 -1.71
C LEU A 325 23.38 -7.26 -1.87
N THR A 326 24.37 -8.09 -1.53
CA THR A 326 25.76 -7.84 -1.89
C THR A 326 25.86 -7.92 -3.41
N TYR A 327 25.97 -6.77 -4.09
CA TYR A 327 26.43 -6.78 -5.48
C TYR A 327 27.93 -7.07 -5.51
N PRO A 328 28.40 -7.96 -6.39
CA PRO A 328 29.82 -8.12 -6.62
C PRO A 328 30.33 -6.93 -7.44
N THR A 329 31.01 -5.99 -6.79
CA THR A 329 32.04 -5.17 -7.47
C THR A 329 33.38 -5.87 -7.26
N GLU A 330 34.22 -5.92 -8.31
CA GLU A 330 35.51 -6.64 -8.31
C GLU A 330 36.55 -6.08 -7.32
N SER A 331 36.22 -5.02 -6.57
CA SER A 331 37.11 -4.44 -5.58
C SER A 331 36.34 -3.63 -4.54
N GLY A 332 35.92 -4.28 -3.45
CA GLY A 332 35.52 -3.60 -2.22
C GLY A 332 34.02 -3.42 -2.04
N THR A 333 33.54 -4.08 -0.99
CA THR A 333 32.23 -3.92 -0.34
C THR A 333 31.82 -2.46 -0.19
N GLY A 334 30.79 -2.06 -0.92
CA GLY A 334 29.99 -0.88 -0.63
C GLY A 334 28.55 -1.32 -0.37
N SER A 335 28.22 -1.64 0.88
CA SER A 335 26.83 -1.76 1.32
C SER A 335 26.17 -0.39 1.12
N ILE A 336 25.32 -0.26 0.09
CA ILE A 336 24.39 0.87 0.01
C ILE A 336 23.42 0.68 1.17
N ASN A 337 23.46 1.62 2.11
CA ASN A 337 22.84 1.52 3.42
C ASN A 337 21.39 1.03 3.35
N ALA A 338 21.19 -0.26 3.62
CA ALA A 338 19.92 -0.77 4.07
C ALA A 338 19.55 -0.02 5.36
N ASN A 339 18.26 0.25 5.54
CA ASN A 339 17.72 0.68 6.82
C ASN A 339 17.75 -0.49 7.82
N ASN A 340 18.93 -1.10 7.99
CA ASN A 340 19.17 -2.20 8.90
C ASN A 340 18.65 -1.80 10.29
N PHE A 341 17.87 -2.70 10.89
CA PHE A 341 17.50 -2.60 12.28
C PHE A 341 18.64 -2.99 13.22
N THR A 342 19.81 -3.39 12.69
CA THR A 342 21.03 -3.38 13.49
C THR A 342 21.32 -1.93 13.83
N ALA A 343 20.84 -1.56 15.01
CA ALA A 343 20.89 -0.24 15.62
C ALA A 343 22.09 0.60 15.14
N PRO A 344 21.88 1.77 14.50
CA PRO A 344 22.66 2.89 14.96
C PRO A 344 22.35 3.02 16.46
N THR A 345 23.38 3.16 17.29
CA THR A 345 23.24 3.31 18.74
C THR A 345 22.36 4.50 19.16
N ASN A 346 21.93 5.35 18.21
CA ASN A 346 21.05 6.51 18.39
C ASN A 346 20.64 7.08 17.00
N PRO A 347 19.35 7.43 16.72
CA PRO A 347 18.15 7.20 17.51
C PRO A 347 17.66 5.75 17.48
N GLN A 348 16.96 5.32 18.54
CA GLN A 348 16.29 4.02 18.59
C GLN A 348 14.95 4.09 17.83
N LYS A 349 14.54 2.98 17.23
CA LYS A 349 13.28 2.87 16.49
C LYS A 349 12.18 2.24 17.35
N TYR A 350 10.99 2.80 17.29
CA TYR A 350 9.82 2.37 18.04
C TYR A 350 8.63 2.12 17.11
N VAL A 351 7.96 0.99 17.28
CA VAL A 351 6.80 0.55 16.48
C VAL A 351 5.54 0.54 17.34
N LEU A 352 4.37 0.60 16.73
CA LEU A 352 3.09 0.57 17.46
C LEU A 352 3.00 -0.68 18.35
N GLY A 353 2.53 -0.49 19.58
CA GLY A 353 2.41 -1.57 20.56
C GLY A 353 1.75 -1.13 21.86
N ILE A 354 1.77 -2.03 22.84
CA ILE A 354 1.38 -1.76 24.23
C ILE A 354 2.64 -1.57 25.07
N THR A 355 2.75 -0.44 25.76
CA THR A 355 3.88 -0.09 26.62
C THR A 355 3.96 -1.01 27.85
N ALA A 356 5.06 -0.98 28.60
CA ALA A 356 5.16 -1.80 29.82
C ALA A 356 4.21 -1.31 30.92
N SER A 357 3.78 -0.04 30.87
CA SER A 357 2.67 0.49 31.68
C SER A 357 1.27 0.07 31.23
N GLY A 358 1.16 -0.73 30.16
CA GLY A 358 -0.12 -1.23 29.66
C GLY A 358 -0.92 -0.21 28.86
N LYS A 359 -0.29 0.87 28.38
CA LYS A 359 -0.93 1.90 27.56
C LYS A 359 -0.64 1.68 26.08
N LEU A 360 -1.52 2.16 25.21
CA LEU A 360 -1.24 2.20 23.77
C LEU A 360 -0.12 3.20 23.49
N GLY A 361 0.81 2.84 22.60
CA GLY A 361 1.97 3.68 22.34
C GLY A 361 2.90 3.11 21.29
N PHE A 362 4.16 3.55 21.33
CA PHE A 362 5.21 3.01 20.48
C PHE A 362 6.26 2.33 21.36
N VAL A 363 6.49 1.04 21.12
CA VAL A 363 7.43 0.21 21.86
C VAL A 363 8.72 0.02 21.08
N LYS A 364 9.82 -0.15 21.82
CA LYS A 364 11.13 -0.38 21.20
C LYS A 364 11.07 -1.66 20.36
N ALA A 365 11.42 -1.52 19.09
CA ALA A 365 11.34 -2.63 18.17
C ALA A 365 12.52 -3.60 18.32
N THR A 366 12.23 -4.88 18.08
CA THR A 366 13.12 -6.02 18.38
C THR A 366 13.53 -6.82 17.13
N GLY A 367 12.98 -6.49 15.96
CA GLY A 367 13.24 -7.19 14.69
C GLY A 367 14.49 -6.70 13.95
N THR A 368 14.78 -7.33 12.80
CA THR A 368 15.93 -7.00 11.92
C THR A 368 15.54 -6.16 10.69
N ALA A 369 14.24 -5.99 10.42
CA ALA A 369 13.70 -5.20 9.31
C ALA A 369 12.38 -4.50 9.69
N MET A 370 12.08 -3.40 8.99
CA MET A 370 10.78 -2.71 9.09
C MET A 370 9.80 -3.30 8.07
N PRO A 371 8.58 -3.68 8.47
CA PRO A 371 7.56 -4.07 7.50
C PRO A 371 7.29 -2.96 6.49
N ALA A 372 7.05 -3.34 5.24
CA ALA A 372 6.66 -2.42 4.17
C ALA A 372 5.37 -1.69 4.53
N ASN A 373 5.22 -0.46 4.04
CA ASN A 373 4.05 0.39 4.23
C ASN A 373 3.64 0.67 5.68
N LYS A 374 4.56 0.51 6.64
CA LYS A 374 4.33 0.85 8.05
C LYS A 374 5.06 2.12 8.45
N ALA A 375 4.57 2.74 9.51
CA ALA A 375 5.17 3.91 10.14
C ALA A 375 5.72 3.61 11.53
N TRP A 376 6.77 4.33 11.91
CA TRP A 376 7.48 4.19 13.18
C TRP A 376 7.95 5.54 13.72
N LEU A 377 8.42 5.56 14.97
CA LEU A 377 9.07 6.71 15.57
C LEU A 377 10.56 6.45 15.78
N GLU A 378 11.34 7.53 15.71
CA GLU A 378 12.73 7.55 16.14
C GLU A 378 12.85 8.40 17.39
N TYR A 379 13.43 7.85 18.45
CA TYR A 379 13.52 8.49 19.74
C TYR A 379 14.81 8.14 20.48
N THR A 380 15.36 9.12 21.20
CA THR A 380 16.66 9.04 21.88
C THR A 380 16.54 9.01 23.39
N GLY A 381 15.36 9.33 23.93
CA GLY A 381 15.10 9.33 25.36
C GLY A 381 14.84 7.94 25.93
N THR A 382 14.49 7.91 27.22
CA THR A 382 14.27 6.67 27.99
C THR A 382 12.84 6.50 28.48
N ALA A 383 11.99 7.52 28.32
CA ALA A 383 10.57 7.45 28.65
C ALA A 383 9.84 6.49 27.68
N GLU A 384 8.75 5.89 28.17
CA GLU A 384 7.84 5.15 27.31
C GLU A 384 7.12 6.12 26.38
N LEU A 385 6.97 5.75 25.10
CA LEU A 385 6.22 6.57 24.16
C LEU A 385 4.75 6.18 24.22
N VAL A 386 3.95 7.01 24.87
CA VAL A 386 2.54 6.73 25.18
C VAL A 386 1.64 7.62 24.33
N LEU A 387 0.63 7.03 23.70
CA LEU A 387 -0.43 7.80 23.04
C LEU A 387 -1.40 8.35 24.11
N PRO A 388 -1.91 9.59 23.96
CA PRO A 388 -2.88 10.18 24.88
C PRO A 388 -4.30 9.63 24.59
N ILE A 389 -4.38 8.30 24.43
CA ILE A 389 -5.59 7.53 24.17
C ILE A 389 -5.74 6.64 25.40
N GLU A 390 -6.84 6.82 26.13
CA GLU A 390 -7.15 6.02 27.30
C GLU A 390 -8.05 4.84 26.89
N ALA A 391 -7.88 3.70 27.56
CA ALA A 391 -8.69 2.53 27.28
C ALA A 391 -10.14 2.81 27.67
N THR A 392 -11.10 2.41 26.82
CA THR A 392 -12.50 2.36 27.21
C THR A 392 -12.65 1.52 28.47
N LYS A 393 -13.21 2.12 29.51
CA LYS A 393 -13.53 1.47 30.76
C LYS A 393 -14.91 0.83 30.61
N ILE A 394 -14.99 -0.49 30.56
CA ILE A 394 -16.27 -1.20 30.43
C ILE A 394 -17.23 -0.76 31.53
N GLY A 395 -18.44 -0.38 31.14
CA GLY A 395 -19.48 0.15 32.01
C GLY A 395 -19.42 1.66 32.28
N ASP A 396 -18.38 2.38 31.86
CA ASP A 396 -18.29 3.84 31.92
C ASP A 396 -18.89 4.44 30.63
N VAL A 397 -20.21 4.34 30.53
CA VAL A 397 -20.98 4.68 29.34
C VAL A 397 -20.99 6.18 29.10
N ASN A 398 -20.97 6.99 30.15
CA ASN A 398 -21.01 8.45 30.01
C ASN A 398 -19.62 9.11 29.98
N ARG A 399 -18.53 8.32 30.08
CA ARG A 399 -17.13 8.77 30.08
C ARG A 399 -16.79 9.75 31.19
N ASP A 400 -17.45 9.64 32.34
CA ASP A 400 -17.14 10.47 33.51
C ASP A 400 -15.99 9.90 34.36
N GLY A 401 -15.51 8.70 34.02
CA GLY A 401 -14.39 8.04 34.69
C GLY A 401 -14.81 7.14 35.85
N GLU A 402 -16.09 7.16 36.25
CA GLU A 402 -16.68 6.26 37.23
C GLU A 402 -17.53 5.18 36.53
N VAL A 403 -17.91 4.12 37.26
CA VAL A 403 -18.86 3.12 36.73
C VAL A 403 -19.96 3.04 37.78
N ASN A 404 -21.08 3.70 37.51
CA ASN A 404 -22.16 3.88 38.46
C ASN A 404 -23.54 3.98 37.77
N ILE A 405 -24.58 4.38 38.50
CA ILE A 405 -25.96 4.40 37.99
C ILE A 405 -26.19 5.46 36.88
N SER A 406 -25.33 6.48 36.76
CA SER A 406 -25.37 7.43 35.64
C SER A 406 -25.15 6.70 34.31
N ASP A 407 -24.25 5.72 34.28
CA ASP A 407 -23.95 4.91 33.10
C ASP A 407 -25.15 4.06 32.66
N VAL A 408 -25.91 3.53 33.63
CA VAL A 408 -27.15 2.79 33.34
C VAL A 408 -28.17 3.71 32.67
N THR A 409 -28.24 4.98 33.09
CA THR A 409 -29.15 5.95 32.48
C THR A 409 -28.74 6.24 31.04
N ALA A 410 -27.44 6.50 30.81
CA ALA A 410 -26.88 6.70 29.47
C ALA A 410 -27.11 5.48 28.57
N MET A 411 -26.91 4.26 29.09
CA MET A 411 -27.18 3.02 28.37
C MET A 411 -28.66 2.85 27.99
N ILE A 412 -29.58 3.21 28.88
CA ILE A 412 -31.02 3.20 28.58
C ILE A 412 -31.33 4.19 27.44
N ASP A 413 -30.70 5.36 27.43
CA ASP A 413 -30.89 6.33 26.35
C ASP A 413 -30.34 5.81 25.00
N ILE A 414 -29.20 5.12 24.99
CA ILE A 414 -28.70 4.40 23.80
C ILE A 414 -29.73 3.37 23.31
N ILE A 415 -30.19 2.48 24.20
CA ILE A 415 -31.14 1.40 23.86
C ILE A 415 -32.47 1.95 23.32
N LEU A 416 -32.92 3.08 23.85
CA LEU A 416 -34.16 3.74 23.41
C LEU A 416 -33.96 4.63 22.18
N GLY A 417 -32.73 4.74 21.65
CA GLY A 417 -32.40 5.63 20.52
C GLY A 417 -32.63 7.11 20.85
N LYS A 418 -32.42 7.49 22.11
CA LYS A 418 -32.59 8.85 22.62
C LYS A 418 -31.29 9.65 22.72
N GLU A 419 -30.16 9.03 22.39
CA GLU A 419 -28.88 9.71 22.32
C GLU A 419 -28.93 10.92 21.38
N THR A 420 -28.28 11.99 21.80
CA THR A 420 -28.13 13.23 21.04
C THR A 420 -26.67 13.39 20.62
N ALA A 421 -26.42 14.29 19.66
CA ALA A 421 -25.05 14.57 19.21
C ALA A 421 -24.15 15.19 20.30
N ASP A 422 -24.74 15.71 21.38
CA ASP A 422 -24.02 16.29 22.52
C ASP A 422 -23.69 15.24 23.60
N ASP A 423 -24.32 14.06 23.54
CA ASP A 423 -24.09 12.98 24.49
C ASP A 423 -22.76 12.29 24.15
N ASN A 424 -21.76 12.43 25.04
CA ASN A 424 -20.45 11.80 24.88
C ASN A 424 -20.47 10.33 25.33
N TYR A 425 -21.46 9.58 24.86
CA TYR A 425 -21.61 8.18 25.25
C TYR A 425 -20.60 7.27 24.55
N ASP A 426 -20.14 6.24 25.26
CA ASP A 426 -19.25 5.22 24.74
C ASP A 426 -20.00 3.91 24.50
N HIS A 427 -20.41 3.68 23.25
CA HIS A 427 -21.09 2.44 22.84
C HIS A 427 -20.26 1.17 23.11
N LYS A 428 -18.92 1.27 23.18
CA LYS A 428 -18.09 0.12 23.55
C LYS A 428 -18.08 -0.11 25.05
N ALA A 429 -18.13 0.95 25.86
CA ALA A 429 -18.34 0.78 27.29
C ALA A 429 -19.75 0.26 27.59
N ALA A 430 -20.71 0.55 26.70
CA ALA A 430 -22.10 0.13 26.83
C ALA A 430 -22.35 -1.33 26.44
N ASP A 431 -21.56 -1.92 25.54
CA ASP A 431 -21.57 -3.36 25.24
C ASP A 431 -20.79 -4.13 26.34
N VAL A 432 -21.38 -4.17 27.53
CA VAL A 432 -20.74 -4.66 28.75
C VAL A 432 -20.48 -6.16 28.69
N ASN A 433 -21.34 -6.92 28.01
CA ASN A 433 -21.15 -8.36 27.84
C ASN A 433 -20.35 -8.72 26.57
N THR A 434 -19.94 -7.73 25.77
CA THR A 434 -19.13 -7.86 24.55
C THR A 434 -19.76 -8.77 23.49
N ASP A 435 -21.10 -8.81 23.42
CA ASP A 435 -21.82 -9.61 22.43
C ASP A 435 -22.05 -8.88 21.09
N GLY A 436 -21.62 -7.62 21.00
CA GLY A 436 -21.74 -6.78 19.82
C GLY A 436 -23.09 -6.08 19.69
N THR A 437 -24.01 -6.25 20.65
CA THR A 437 -25.35 -5.67 20.62
C THR A 437 -25.75 -5.01 21.94
N ILE A 438 -25.86 -3.69 21.95
CA ILE A 438 -26.26 -2.94 23.15
C ILE A 438 -27.75 -3.12 23.42
N ASN A 439 -28.09 -3.85 24.48
CA ASN A 439 -29.47 -4.16 24.86
C ASN A 439 -29.66 -4.33 26.38
N ILE A 440 -30.82 -4.84 26.81
CA ILE A 440 -31.14 -5.01 28.24
C ILE A 440 -30.22 -6.00 28.98
N SER A 441 -29.56 -6.89 28.23
CA SER A 441 -28.54 -7.80 28.73
C SER A 441 -27.33 -7.03 29.27
N ASP A 442 -26.90 -5.98 28.57
CA ASP A 442 -25.80 -5.11 29.01
C ASP A 442 -26.17 -4.32 30.27
N VAL A 443 -27.41 -3.82 30.35
CA VAL A 443 -27.91 -3.13 31.54
C VAL A 443 -27.82 -4.05 32.77
N THR A 444 -28.20 -5.30 32.60
CA THR A 444 -28.14 -6.30 33.67
C THR A 444 -26.68 -6.55 34.07
N SER A 445 -25.79 -6.73 33.09
CA SER A 445 -24.35 -6.94 33.32
C SER A 445 -23.70 -5.74 34.00
N LEU A 446 -24.07 -4.52 33.61
CA LEU A 446 -23.60 -3.27 34.21
C LEU A 446 -24.06 -3.13 35.66
N ILE A 447 -25.31 -3.43 35.95
CA ILE A 447 -25.83 -3.41 37.32
C ILE A 447 -25.06 -4.39 38.20
N ASP A 448 -24.74 -5.59 37.70
CA ASP A 448 -23.96 -6.56 38.47
C ASP A 448 -22.53 -6.07 38.73
N ILE A 449 -21.90 -5.38 37.78
CA ILE A 449 -20.61 -4.68 37.98
C ILE A 449 -20.73 -3.61 39.07
N ILE A 450 -21.73 -2.72 38.99
CA ILE A 450 -21.95 -1.63 39.96
C ILE A 450 -22.19 -2.17 41.37
N LEU A 451 -22.91 -3.29 41.49
CA LEU A 451 -23.19 -3.96 42.75
C LEU A 451 -22.02 -4.81 43.28
N GLY A 452 -20.90 -4.88 42.56
CA GLY A 452 -19.73 -5.67 42.94
C GLY A 452 -19.98 -7.18 42.97
N LYS A 453 -20.97 -7.66 42.21
CA LYS A 453 -21.21 -9.09 42.08
C LYS A 453 -20.22 -9.65 41.06
N ASN A 454 -19.13 -10.25 41.55
CA ASN A 454 -18.20 -10.97 40.69
C ASN A 454 -18.97 -12.06 39.91
N THR A 455 -18.92 -12.00 38.58
CA THR A 455 -19.32 -13.07 37.68
C THR A 455 -18.36 -14.26 37.89
N GLN A 456 -18.66 -15.10 38.89
CA GLN A 456 -18.06 -16.43 38.99
C GLN A 456 -18.97 -17.44 38.30
N GLN A 457 -18.57 -17.78 37.07
CA GLN A 457 -18.44 -19.12 36.45
C GLN A 457 -18.83 -19.12 34.98
#